data_AF-A0A444W7C6-F1
#
_entry.id   AF-A0A444W7C6-F1
#
_cell.length_a   1.000
_cell.length_b   1.000
_cell.length_c   1.000
_cell.angle_alpha   90.00
_cell.angle_beta   90.00
_cell.angle_gamma   90.00
#
_symmetry.space_group_name_H-M   'P 1'
#
loop_
_entity.id
_entity.type
_entity.pdbx_description
1 polymer ?
#
loop_
_entity_poly.entity_id
_entity_poly.type
_entity_poly.pdbx_seq_one_letter_code
_entity_poly.pdbx_strand_id
1 'polypeptide(L)'
;MRRIAAILNLHEGEDNREKILENVKKNIEFKGANLWVLACAIIIASVGLNVNSTAVVIGAMLISPLMGPIVGAGFALGVYDFNLLKRSLKNLLNATAVGLIFSTIYFLITPFKDVQSELLARTAPTIYDIIIAFSGGLVGVIAVTRVEKGNPIPGVAIATALMPPLCTAGYGIATFEWSYFLGAFYLYCINCVFIGIATFAIIKYLKYAPKKQVDERQQKRVKMIISMLTFAMLLPASYLAYSLYREQQFKKTVNNFIDNEFTDRGYTVVYQKTSFNTAPKRLELAFLTKRFEKNEISQLQERMDNNEYLKGTRLIIRQDSTDRFNALKGDILKQIKSTENEVSQKDLRIVQLEKQIAANTFDNKKFLKEAKSLFPKIKSFSVSHHDLATGKDSIVGVTAVLYETPTPEDLSDEEKTRLKSWLNERLSVSNVEIFRKK
;
A
#
# COMPACT_ATOMS: atom_id res chain seq x y z
N MET A 1 20.60 -23.90 -28.45
CA MET A 1 19.48 -23.07 -28.96
C MET A 1 18.27 -23.87 -29.46
N ARG A 2 18.41 -24.87 -30.36
CA ARG A 2 17.26 -25.65 -30.87
C ARG A 2 16.39 -26.36 -29.81
N ARG A 3 16.99 -26.89 -28.73
CA ARG A 3 16.23 -27.51 -27.61
C ARG A 3 15.40 -26.50 -26.79
N ILE A 4 15.89 -25.28 -26.61
CA ILE A 4 15.16 -24.21 -25.88
C ILE A 4 13.97 -23.72 -26.72
N ALA A 5 14.16 -23.58 -28.04
CA ALA A 5 13.08 -23.20 -28.94
C ALA A 5 11.96 -24.26 -29.02
N ALA A 6 12.29 -25.55 -28.87
CA ALA A 6 11.31 -26.62 -28.78
C ALA A 6 10.49 -26.55 -27.48
N ILE A 7 11.15 -26.30 -26.34
CA ILE A 7 10.48 -26.18 -25.02
C ILE A 7 9.58 -24.94 -24.95
N LEU A 8 9.93 -23.85 -25.63
CA LEU A 8 9.16 -22.59 -25.66
C LEU A 8 8.17 -22.49 -26.83
N ASN A 9 7.92 -23.58 -27.57
CA ASN A 9 7.07 -23.55 -28.74
C ASN A 9 5.58 -23.48 -28.37
N LEU A 10 4.96 -22.33 -28.58
CA LEU A 10 3.53 -22.14 -28.32
C LEU A 10 2.60 -22.77 -29.38
N HIS A 11 3.11 -23.30 -30.50
CA HIS A 11 2.25 -23.95 -31.51
C HIS A 11 1.78 -25.35 -31.09
N GLU A 12 2.50 -26.03 -30.20
CA GLU A 12 2.10 -27.33 -29.68
C GLU A 12 0.95 -27.18 -28.67
N GLY A 13 -0.17 -27.87 -28.89
CA GLY A 13 -1.37 -27.81 -28.05
C GLY A 13 -2.36 -26.67 -28.37
N GLU A 14 -2.17 -25.95 -29.48
CA GLU A 14 -3.12 -24.93 -29.98
C GLU A 14 -4.44 -25.59 -30.43
N ASP A 15 -5.58 -25.02 -30.02
CA ASP A 15 -6.92 -25.45 -30.50
C ASP A 15 -7.14 -24.96 -31.95
N ASN A 16 -8.20 -25.44 -32.60
CA ASN A 16 -8.54 -25.00 -33.94
C ASN A 16 -8.82 -23.49 -33.96
N ARG A 17 -8.12 -22.76 -34.84
CA ARG A 17 -8.18 -21.30 -34.98
C ARG A 17 -9.60 -20.77 -35.19
N GLU A 18 -10.47 -21.51 -35.88
CA GLU A 18 -11.88 -21.14 -36.07
C GLU A 18 -12.66 -21.24 -34.76
N LYS A 19 -12.45 -22.32 -34.00
CA LYS A 19 -13.03 -22.50 -32.66
C LYS A 19 -12.53 -21.42 -31.72
N ILE A 20 -11.24 -21.09 -31.74
CA ILE A 20 -10.65 -20.02 -30.92
C ILE A 20 -11.33 -18.67 -31.24
N LEU A 21 -11.48 -18.33 -32.52
CA LEU A 21 -12.16 -17.11 -32.95
C LEU A 21 -13.62 -17.07 -32.48
N GLU A 22 -14.34 -18.20 -32.55
CA GLU A 22 -15.72 -18.30 -32.07
C GLU A 22 -15.80 -18.13 -30.55
N ASN A 23 -14.90 -18.77 -29.80
CA ASN A 23 -14.81 -18.64 -28.34
C ASN A 23 -14.52 -17.19 -27.93
N VAL A 24 -13.58 -16.52 -28.59
CA VAL A 24 -13.27 -15.11 -28.36
C VAL A 24 -14.51 -14.25 -28.65
N LYS A 25 -15.20 -14.47 -29.77
CA LYS A 25 -16.45 -13.76 -30.10
C LYS A 25 -17.54 -13.94 -29.06
N LYS A 26 -17.70 -15.16 -28.54
CA LYS A 26 -18.69 -15.49 -27.49
C LYS A 26 -18.34 -14.82 -26.16
N ASN A 27 -17.07 -14.82 -25.78
CA ASN A 27 -16.58 -14.19 -24.55
C ASN A 27 -16.62 -12.66 -24.57
N ILE A 28 -16.72 -12.02 -25.74
CA ILE A 28 -16.89 -10.56 -25.85
C ILE A 28 -18.33 -10.12 -25.50
N GLU A 29 -19.33 -11.01 -25.61
CA GLU A 29 -20.73 -10.62 -25.45
C GLU A 29 -21.12 -10.41 -23.98
N PHE A 30 -21.37 -9.14 -23.63
CA PHE A 30 -21.99 -8.73 -22.37
C PHE A 30 -23.50 -8.55 -22.56
N LYS A 31 -24.26 -9.65 -22.43
CA LYS A 31 -25.73 -9.61 -22.38
C LYS A 31 -26.26 -10.55 -21.30
N GLY A 32 -27.38 -10.17 -20.67
CA GLY A 32 -28.10 -11.00 -19.72
C GLY A 32 -27.25 -11.39 -18.50
N ALA A 33 -27.02 -12.70 -18.34
CA ALA A 33 -26.36 -13.30 -17.18
C ALA A 33 -24.97 -12.71 -16.89
N ASN A 34 -24.12 -12.52 -17.90
CA ASN A 34 -22.76 -11.99 -17.71
C ASN A 34 -22.74 -10.58 -17.08
N LEU A 35 -23.77 -9.77 -17.35
CA LEU A 35 -23.88 -8.43 -16.79
C LEU A 35 -24.30 -8.46 -15.32
N TRP A 36 -25.22 -9.36 -14.96
CA TRP A 36 -25.59 -9.61 -13.56
C TRP A 36 -24.43 -10.20 -12.76
N VAL A 37 -23.71 -11.17 -13.33
CA VAL A 37 -22.51 -11.75 -12.70
C VAL A 37 -21.47 -10.65 -12.46
N LEU A 38 -21.23 -9.77 -13.44
CA LEU A 38 -20.33 -8.63 -13.27
C LEU A 38 -20.80 -7.70 -12.15
N ALA A 39 -22.08 -7.32 -12.13
CA ALA A 39 -22.64 -6.44 -11.11
C ALA A 39 -22.47 -7.02 -9.70
N CYS A 40 -22.81 -8.30 -9.52
CA CYS A 40 -22.62 -9.01 -8.25
C CYS A 40 -21.13 -9.09 -7.88
N ALA A 41 -20.25 -9.43 -8.83
CA ALA A 41 -18.81 -9.48 -8.58
C ALA A 41 -18.28 -8.11 -8.13
N ILE A 42 -18.70 -7.01 -8.77
CA ILE A 42 -18.29 -5.65 -8.40
C ILE A 42 -18.73 -5.29 -6.99
N ILE A 43 -19.95 -5.67 -6.58
CA ILE A 43 -20.41 -5.49 -5.20
C ILE A 43 -19.53 -6.28 -4.24
N ILE A 44 -19.27 -7.57 -4.51
CA ILE A 44 -18.41 -8.42 -3.67
C ILE A 44 -16.99 -7.85 -3.57
N ALA A 45 -16.41 -7.37 -4.67
CA ALA A 45 -15.11 -6.72 -4.67
C ALA A 45 -15.11 -5.42 -3.85
N SER A 46 -16.17 -4.62 -3.95
CA SER A 46 -16.30 -3.37 -3.20
C SER A 46 -16.45 -3.63 -1.70
N VAL A 47 -17.21 -4.66 -1.32
CA VAL A 47 -17.25 -5.16 0.06
C VAL A 47 -15.87 -5.62 0.51
N GLY A 48 -15.18 -6.45 -0.29
CA GLY A 48 -13.84 -6.94 -0.02
C GLY A 48 -12.81 -5.83 0.20
N LEU A 49 -12.88 -4.76 -0.60
CA LEU A 49 -12.04 -3.57 -0.43
C LEU A 49 -12.36 -2.83 0.88
N ASN A 50 -13.64 -2.67 1.21
CA ASN A 50 -14.08 -1.96 2.42
C ASN A 50 -13.70 -2.71 3.71
N VAL A 51 -13.77 -4.05 3.70
CA VAL A 51 -13.32 -4.89 4.83
C VAL A 51 -11.82 -5.23 4.76
N ASN A 52 -11.08 -4.65 3.80
CA ASN A 52 -9.65 -4.89 3.58
C ASN A 52 -9.29 -6.39 3.47
N SER A 53 -10.14 -7.20 2.81
CA SER A 53 -9.95 -8.63 2.63
C SER A 53 -9.50 -8.97 1.21
N THR A 54 -8.21 -9.20 1.05
CA THR A 54 -7.60 -9.60 -0.22
C THR A 54 -8.20 -10.91 -0.75
N ALA A 55 -8.57 -11.86 0.12
CA ALA A 55 -9.19 -13.13 -0.29
C ALA A 55 -10.56 -12.93 -0.96
N VAL A 56 -11.42 -12.08 -0.40
CA VAL A 56 -12.75 -11.77 -0.98
C VAL A 56 -12.58 -11.03 -2.31
N VAL A 57 -11.63 -10.10 -2.37
CA VAL A 57 -11.30 -9.36 -3.59
C VAL A 57 -10.82 -10.33 -4.70
N ILE A 58 -9.96 -11.29 -4.38
CA ILE A 58 -9.51 -12.33 -5.33
C ILE A 58 -10.68 -13.24 -5.77
N GLY A 59 -11.57 -13.62 -4.84
CA GLY A 59 -12.77 -14.39 -5.18
C GLY A 59 -13.68 -13.67 -6.18
N ALA A 60 -13.87 -12.37 -5.99
CA ALA A 60 -14.66 -11.54 -6.91
C ALA A 60 -14.01 -11.42 -8.30
N MET A 61 -12.68 -11.29 -8.35
CA MET A 61 -11.91 -11.25 -9.60
C MET A 61 -12.10 -12.51 -10.44
N LEU A 62 -12.07 -13.68 -9.79
CA LEU A 62 -12.22 -14.98 -10.43
C LEU A 62 -13.55 -15.18 -11.16
N ILE A 63 -14.61 -14.58 -10.64
CA ILE A 63 -15.97 -14.74 -11.16
C ILE A 63 -16.29 -13.67 -12.23
N SER A 64 -15.51 -12.57 -12.28
CA SER A 64 -15.80 -11.41 -13.12
C SER A 64 -15.48 -11.62 -14.61
N PRO A 65 -16.45 -11.45 -15.54
CA PRO A 65 -16.24 -11.65 -16.97
C PRO A 65 -15.57 -10.46 -17.69
N LEU A 66 -14.81 -9.59 -17.00
CA LEU A 66 -14.19 -8.38 -17.58
C LEU A 66 -13.12 -8.66 -18.65
N MET A 67 -12.57 -9.88 -18.67
CA MET A 67 -11.43 -10.23 -19.51
C MET A 67 -11.76 -10.36 -20.99
N GLY A 68 -12.96 -10.86 -21.31
CA GLY A 68 -13.36 -11.20 -22.67
C GLY A 68 -13.26 -10.04 -23.66
N PRO A 69 -13.82 -8.85 -23.36
CA PRO A 69 -13.70 -7.68 -24.23
C PRO A 69 -12.27 -7.20 -24.49
N ILE A 70 -11.38 -7.26 -23.48
CA ILE A 70 -10.00 -6.76 -23.60
C ILE A 70 -9.17 -7.71 -24.46
N VAL A 71 -9.22 -9.01 -24.17
CA VAL A 71 -8.57 -10.04 -25.00
C VAL A 71 -9.16 -10.01 -26.41
N GLY A 72 -10.47 -9.84 -26.55
CA GLY A 72 -11.13 -9.66 -27.83
C GLY A 72 -10.61 -8.47 -28.65
N ALA A 73 -10.36 -7.33 -28.00
CA ALA A 73 -9.80 -6.15 -28.66
C ALA A 73 -8.36 -6.42 -29.16
N GLY A 74 -7.50 -6.99 -28.30
CA GLY A 74 -6.14 -7.36 -28.70
C GLY A 74 -6.10 -8.41 -29.81
N PHE A 75 -7.01 -9.38 -29.75
CA PHE A 75 -7.19 -10.39 -30.80
C PHE A 75 -7.62 -9.75 -32.12
N ALA A 76 -8.60 -8.85 -32.08
CA ALA A 76 -9.09 -8.12 -33.25
C ALA A 76 -8.01 -7.28 -33.94
N LEU A 77 -7.12 -6.65 -33.15
CA LEU A 77 -5.93 -5.96 -33.68
C LEU A 77 -4.97 -6.94 -34.37
N GLY A 78 -4.77 -8.13 -33.79
CA GLY A 78 -3.87 -9.16 -34.34
C GLY A 78 -4.35 -9.76 -35.66
N VAL A 79 -5.67 -9.97 -35.82
CA VAL A 79 -6.28 -10.54 -37.03
C VAL A 79 -6.84 -9.51 -38.01
N TYR A 80 -6.64 -8.22 -37.73
CA TYR A 80 -7.15 -7.10 -38.54
C TYR A 80 -8.68 -7.11 -38.74
N ASP A 81 -9.47 -7.45 -37.70
CA ASP A 81 -10.94 -7.45 -37.76
C ASP A 81 -11.55 -6.20 -37.08
N PHE A 82 -11.86 -5.18 -37.88
CA PHE A 82 -12.42 -3.92 -37.38
C PHE A 82 -13.80 -4.08 -36.70
N ASN A 83 -14.64 -5.00 -37.19
CA ASN A 83 -15.96 -5.22 -36.61
C ASN A 83 -15.84 -5.88 -35.22
N LEU A 84 -14.90 -6.82 -35.09
CA LEU A 84 -14.58 -7.42 -33.79
C LEU A 84 -14.01 -6.37 -32.83
N LEU A 85 -13.09 -5.52 -33.29
CA LEU A 85 -12.50 -4.45 -32.49
C LEU A 85 -13.57 -3.50 -31.95
N LYS A 86 -14.45 -2.99 -32.84
CA LYS A 86 -15.55 -2.10 -32.46
C LYS A 86 -16.49 -2.74 -31.44
N ARG A 87 -16.81 -4.03 -31.64
CA ARG A 87 -17.65 -4.80 -30.72
C ARG A 87 -16.99 -4.98 -29.36
N SER A 88 -15.70 -5.32 -29.33
CA SER A 88 -14.91 -5.46 -28.11
C SER A 88 -14.82 -4.16 -27.33
N LEU A 89 -14.48 -3.04 -27.98
CA LEU A 89 -14.40 -1.74 -27.32
C LEU A 89 -15.75 -1.28 -26.75
N LYS A 90 -16.86 -1.49 -27.49
CA LYS A 90 -18.20 -1.15 -27.01
C LYS A 90 -18.58 -1.97 -25.77
N ASN A 91 -18.29 -3.27 -25.77
CA ASN A 91 -18.57 -4.12 -24.61
C ASN A 91 -17.66 -3.80 -23.43
N LEU A 92 -16.38 -3.47 -23.67
CA LEU A 92 -15.47 -3.01 -22.63
C LEU A 92 -16.01 -1.74 -21.96
N LEU A 93 -16.40 -0.74 -22.75
CA LEU A 93 -16.97 0.51 -22.24
C LEU A 93 -18.26 0.28 -21.44
N ASN A 94 -19.13 -0.60 -21.92
CA ASN A 94 -20.33 -1.00 -21.18
C ASN A 94 -19.98 -1.67 -19.85
N ALA A 95 -19.00 -2.59 -19.82
CA ALA A 95 -18.57 -3.27 -18.60
C ALA A 95 -17.92 -2.30 -17.61
N THR A 96 -17.10 -1.36 -18.08
CA THR A 96 -16.52 -0.27 -17.28
C THR A 96 -17.64 0.59 -16.68
N ALA A 97 -18.64 0.99 -17.48
CA ALA A 97 -19.75 1.80 -17.01
C ALA A 97 -20.58 1.07 -15.93
N VAL A 98 -20.92 -0.21 -16.14
CA VAL A 98 -21.60 -1.03 -15.14
C VAL A 98 -20.76 -1.13 -13.87
N GLY A 99 -19.46 -1.43 -14.00
CA GLY A 99 -18.56 -1.52 -12.86
C GLY A 99 -18.49 -0.22 -12.05
N LEU A 100 -18.35 0.93 -12.72
CA LEU A 100 -18.36 2.24 -12.07
C LEU A 100 -19.70 2.53 -11.40
N ILE A 101 -20.82 2.28 -12.07
CA ILE A 101 -22.16 2.55 -11.51
C ILE A 101 -22.39 1.74 -10.25
N PHE A 102 -22.17 0.41 -10.28
CA PHE A 102 -22.45 -0.45 -9.14
C PHE A 102 -21.48 -0.24 -7.97
N SER A 103 -20.19 -0.02 -8.23
CA SER A 103 -19.24 0.33 -7.16
C SER A 103 -19.55 1.71 -6.56
N THR A 104 -19.90 2.70 -7.37
CA THR A 104 -20.31 4.04 -6.89
C THR A 104 -21.57 3.94 -6.03
N ILE A 105 -22.60 3.23 -6.49
CA ILE A 105 -23.84 3.02 -5.73
C ILE A 105 -23.54 2.34 -4.38
N TYR A 106 -22.71 1.31 -4.38
CA TYR A 106 -22.31 0.61 -3.16
C TYR A 106 -21.64 1.56 -2.15
N PHE A 107 -20.65 2.34 -2.57
CA PHE A 107 -19.92 3.26 -1.69
C PHE A 107 -20.72 4.51 -1.32
N LEU A 108 -21.74 4.87 -2.11
CA LEU A 108 -22.65 5.97 -1.79
C LEU A 108 -23.63 5.57 -0.69
N ILE A 109 -24.17 4.35 -0.74
CA ILE A 109 -25.13 3.81 0.24
C ILE A 109 -24.43 3.40 1.53
N THR A 110 -23.19 2.89 1.43
CA THR A 110 -22.47 2.35 2.59
C THR A 110 -22.00 3.49 3.51
N PRO A 111 -22.32 3.44 4.82
CA PRO A 111 -21.92 4.48 5.78
C PRO A 111 -20.43 4.42 6.15
N PHE A 112 -19.76 3.28 5.90
CA PHE A 112 -18.33 3.08 6.12
C PHE A 112 -17.54 3.61 4.92
N LYS A 113 -17.07 4.85 5.03
CA LYS A 113 -16.29 5.55 3.99
C LYS A 113 -14.81 5.66 4.31
N ASP A 114 -14.35 4.99 5.36
CA ASP A 114 -12.94 5.02 5.72
C ASP A 114 -12.08 4.53 4.55
N VAL A 115 -10.92 5.15 4.37
CA VAL A 115 -10.03 4.86 3.25
C VAL A 115 -9.12 3.71 3.68
N GLN A 116 -9.41 2.49 3.22
CA GLN A 116 -8.58 1.31 3.55
C GLN A 116 -7.29 1.25 2.73
N SER A 117 -6.28 0.57 3.28
CA SER A 117 -4.95 0.40 2.67
C SER A 117 -5.00 -0.32 1.31
N GLU A 118 -5.84 -1.34 1.14
CA GLU A 118 -6.05 -1.99 -0.17
C GLU A 118 -6.61 -1.02 -1.21
N LEU A 119 -7.45 -0.06 -0.81
CA LEU A 119 -8.00 0.93 -1.72
C LEU A 119 -6.93 1.95 -2.14
N LEU A 120 -6.13 2.43 -1.19
CA LEU A 120 -5.01 3.36 -1.45
C LEU A 120 -3.94 2.75 -2.35
N ALA A 121 -3.62 1.48 -2.16
CA ALA A 121 -2.63 0.76 -2.96
C ALA A 121 -2.98 0.73 -4.46
N ARG A 122 -4.25 0.95 -4.84
CA ARG A 122 -4.72 0.96 -6.22
C ARG A 122 -4.86 2.36 -6.83
N THR A 123 -4.52 3.42 -6.08
CA THR A 123 -4.58 4.81 -6.56
C THR A 123 -3.26 5.30 -7.16
N ALA A 124 -2.14 4.64 -6.86
CA ALA A 124 -0.81 5.02 -7.30
C ALA A 124 -0.22 3.94 -8.23
N PRO A 125 -0.32 4.10 -9.55
CA PRO A 125 0.26 3.14 -10.50
C PRO A 125 1.77 3.01 -10.32
N THR A 126 2.27 1.79 -10.50
CA THR A 126 3.69 1.46 -10.44
C THR A 126 4.17 0.76 -11.71
N ILE A 127 5.48 0.67 -11.87
CA ILE A 127 6.07 -0.13 -12.95
C ILE A 127 5.72 -1.63 -12.82
N TYR A 128 5.47 -2.10 -11.60
CA TYR A 128 5.13 -3.50 -11.34
C TYR A 128 3.74 -3.85 -11.86
N ASP A 129 2.79 -2.92 -11.81
CA ASP A 129 1.45 -3.12 -12.37
C ASP A 129 1.50 -3.38 -13.88
N ILE A 130 2.39 -2.69 -14.60
CA ILE A 130 2.61 -2.91 -16.04
C ILE A 130 3.12 -4.33 -16.30
N ILE A 131 4.11 -4.78 -15.51
CA ILE A 131 4.69 -6.13 -15.65
C ILE A 131 3.61 -7.19 -15.39
N ILE A 132 2.81 -7.00 -14.34
CA ILE A 132 1.71 -7.90 -13.98
C ILE A 132 0.65 -7.91 -15.08
N ALA A 133 0.21 -6.75 -15.57
CA ALA A 133 -0.81 -6.66 -16.61
C ALA A 133 -0.35 -7.28 -17.94
N PHE A 134 0.89 -7.02 -18.36
CA PHE A 134 1.46 -7.61 -19.57
C PHE A 134 1.58 -9.14 -19.44
N SER A 135 2.13 -9.63 -18.32
CA SER A 135 2.31 -11.06 -18.07
C SER A 135 0.95 -11.78 -17.94
N GLY A 136 0.00 -11.20 -17.22
CA GLY A 136 -1.37 -11.68 -17.13
C GLY A 136 -2.00 -11.77 -18.51
N GLY A 137 -1.86 -10.74 -19.34
CA GLY A 137 -2.32 -10.73 -20.73
C GLY A 137 -1.74 -11.87 -21.57
N LEU A 138 -0.43 -12.15 -21.46
CA LEU A 138 0.22 -13.29 -22.12
C LEU A 138 -0.40 -14.62 -21.66
N VAL A 139 -0.55 -14.82 -20.35
CA VAL A 139 -1.15 -16.04 -19.79
C VAL A 139 -2.59 -16.21 -20.26
N GLY A 140 -3.38 -15.13 -20.31
CA GLY A 140 -4.77 -15.17 -20.76
C GLY A 140 -4.93 -15.55 -22.23
N VAL A 141 -4.16 -14.92 -23.13
CA VAL A 141 -4.25 -15.27 -24.56
C VAL A 141 -3.74 -16.68 -24.81
N ILE A 142 -2.66 -17.11 -24.14
CA ILE A 142 -2.15 -18.48 -24.25
C ILE A 142 -3.24 -19.46 -23.80
N ALA A 143 -3.87 -19.23 -22.65
CA ALA A 143 -4.95 -20.08 -22.15
C ALA A 143 -6.15 -20.17 -23.10
N VAL A 144 -6.56 -19.03 -23.70
CA VAL A 144 -7.67 -19.00 -24.66
C VAL A 144 -7.33 -19.76 -25.95
N THR A 145 -6.05 -19.86 -26.31
CA THR A 145 -5.59 -20.59 -27.51
C THR A 145 -5.37 -22.08 -27.29
N ARG A 146 -5.49 -22.61 -26.06
CA ARG A 146 -5.23 -24.03 -25.75
C ARG A 146 -6.49 -24.89 -25.77
N VAL A 147 -6.31 -26.16 -26.11
CA VAL A 147 -7.39 -27.19 -26.13
C VAL A 147 -7.88 -27.50 -24.70
N GLU A 148 -6.97 -27.53 -23.72
CA GLU A 148 -7.29 -27.77 -22.31
C GLU A 148 -7.82 -26.50 -21.63
N LYS A 149 -9.15 -26.36 -21.60
CA LYS A 149 -9.85 -25.19 -21.04
C LYS A 149 -10.09 -25.24 -19.54
N GLY A 150 -9.44 -26.16 -18.83
CA GLY A 150 -9.83 -26.54 -17.46
C GLY A 150 -9.25 -25.68 -16.34
N ASN A 151 -8.32 -24.77 -16.61
CA ASN A 151 -7.60 -24.08 -15.54
C ASN A 151 -8.13 -22.64 -15.32
N PRO A 152 -8.76 -22.31 -14.18
CA PRO A 152 -9.20 -20.94 -13.86
C PRO A 152 -8.04 -19.97 -13.57
N ILE A 153 -6.80 -20.46 -13.41
CA ILE A 153 -5.61 -19.69 -13.04
C ILE A 153 -5.30 -18.49 -13.98
N PRO A 154 -5.41 -18.59 -15.32
CA PRO A 154 -5.24 -17.46 -16.24
C PRO A 154 -6.26 -16.35 -16.02
N GLY A 155 -7.47 -16.73 -15.59
CA GLY A 155 -8.55 -15.82 -15.23
C GLY A 155 -8.18 -14.95 -14.03
N VAL A 156 -7.62 -15.58 -13.00
CA VAL A 156 -7.13 -14.91 -11.78
C VAL A 156 -6.11 -13.82 -12.14
N ALA A 157 -5.07 -14.18 -12.91
CA ALA A 157 -3.94 -13.30 -13.16
C ALA A 157 -4.34 -11.99 -13.85
N ILE A 158 -5.30 -12.04 -14.78
CA ILE A 158 -5.78 -10.84 -15.47
C ILE A 158 -6.77 -10.05 -14.62
N ALA A 159 -7.70 -10.74 -13.95
CA ALA A 159 -8.71 -10.08 -13.15
C ALA A 159 -8.11 -9.35 -11.93
N THR A 160 -6.96 -9.81 -11.43
CA THR A 160 -6.20 -9.13 -10.35
C THR A 160 -5.80 -7.70 -10.68
N ALA A 161 -5.51 -7.41 -11.95
CA ALA A 161 -5.06 -6.09 -12.38
C ALA A 161 -6.23 -5.13 -12.68
N LEU A 162 -7.44 -5.63 -12.97
CA LEU A 162 -8.51 -4.81 -13.54
C LEU A 162 -9.60 -4.42 -12.54
N MET A 163 -10.00 -5.37 -11.70
CA MET A 163 -11.22 -5.20 -10.91
C MET A 163 -11.05 -4.23 -9.74
N PRO A 164 -9.99 -4.31 -8.90
CA PRO A 164 -9.80 -3.36 -7.80
C PRO A 164 -9.67 -1.92 -8.27
N PRO A 165 -8.84 -1.58 -9.27
CA PRO A 165 -8.74 -0.18 -9.72
C PRO A 165 -10.07 0.37 -10.24
N LEU A 166 -10.90 -0.46 -10.87
CA LEU A 166 -12.24 -0.06 -11.31
C LEU A 166 -13.18 0.22 -10.13
N CYS A 167 -13.19 -0.63 -9.10
CA CYS A 167 -13.98 -0.42 -7.88
C CYS A 167 -13.47 0.80 -7.07
N THR A 168 -12.15 0.97 -6.97
CA THR A 168 -11.52 2.15 -6.35
C THR A 168 -11.86 3.44 -7.11
N ALA A 169 -11.94 3.39 -8.45
CA ALA A 169 -12.42 4.53 -9.23
C ALA A 169 -13.87 4.88 -8.86
N GLY A 170 -14.76 3.88 -8.73
CA GLY A 170 -16.13 4.10 -8.25
C GLY A 170 -16.21 4.68 -6.83
N TYR A 171 -15.32 4.24 -5.93
CA TYR A 171 -15.17 4.87 -4.62
C TYR A 171 -14.80 6.35 -4.71
N GLY A 172 -13.84 6.71 -5.58
CA GLY A 172 -13.43 8.10 -5.80
C GLY A 172 -14.59 8.98 -6.30
N ILE A 173 -15.47 8.43 -7.17
CA ILE A 173 -16.69 9.12 -7.59
C ILE A 173 -17.66 9.28 -6.41
N ALA A 174 -17.91 8.22 -5.64
CA ALA A 174 -18.85 8.23 -4.52
C ALA A 174 -18.43 9.18 -3.38
N THR A 175 -17.13 9.37 -3.18
CA THR A 175 -16.55 10.24 -2.14
C THR A 175 -16.19 11.64 -2.63
N PHE A 176 -16.40 11.94 -3.91
CA PHE A 176 -15.98 13.19 -4.58
C PHE A 176 -14.47 13.45 -4.53
N GLU A 177 -13.65 12.42 -4.27
CA GLU A 177 -12.19 12.52 -4.25
C GLU A 177 -11.61 12.23 -5.65
N TRP A 178 -11.53 13.28 -6.46
CA TRP A 178 -11.05 13.18 -7.84
C TRP A 178 -9.64 12.63 -7.97
N SER A 179 -8.77 12.84 -6.96
CA SER A 179 -7.42 12.28 -6.98
C SER A 179 -7.43 10.75 -6.97
N TYR A 180 -8.35 10.14 -6.20
CA TYR A 180 -8.46 8.68 -6.12
C TYR A 180 -9.11 8.11 -7.38
N PHE A 181 -10.15 8.78 -7.90
CA PHE A 181 -10.76 8.41 -9.16
C PHE A 181 -9.74 8.41 -10.30
N LEU A 182 -9.03 9.53 -10.50
CA LEU A 182 -8.09 9.66 -11.61
C LEU A 182 -6.92 8.68 -11.48
N GLY A 183 -6.36 8.49 -10.29
CA GLY A 183 -5.27 7.55 -10.07
C GLY A 183 -5.65 6.09 -10.36
N ALA A 184 -6.79 5.65 -9.82
CA ALA A 184 -7.25 4.26 -9.99
C ALA A 184 -7.80 3.99 -11.39
N PHE A 185 -8.52 4.95 -11.99
CA PHE A 185 -8.99 4.83 -13.37
C PHE A 185 -7.81 4.83 -14.36
N TYR A 186 -6.78 5.63 -14.10
CA TYR A 186 -5.56 5.62 -14.90
C TYR A 186 -4.83 4.27 -14.81
N LEU A 187 -4.73 3.68 -13.60
CA LEU A 187 -4.20 2.31 -13.43
C LEU A 187 -5.04 1.27 -14.21
N TYR A 188 -6.38 1.35 -14.13
CA TYR A 188 -7.29 0.50 -14.92
C TYR A 188 -7.05 0.61 -16.44
N CYS A 189 -6.91 1.84 -16.95
CA CYS A 189 -6.64 2.09 -18.37
C CYS A 189 -5.29 1.52 -18.82
N ILE A 190 -4.24 1.73 -18.03
CA ILE A 190 -2.91 1.15 -18.29
C ILE A 190 -3.02 -0.37 -18.41
N ASN A 191 -3.69 -1.01 -17.45
CA ASN A 191 -3.81 -2.46 -17.42
C ASN A 191 -4.57 -2.98 -18.66
N CYS A 192 -5.68 -2.35 -19.04
CA CYS A 192 -6.40 -2.67 -20.28
C CYS A 192 -5.47 -2.60 -21.52
N VAL A 193 -4.65 -1.54 -21.61
CA VAL A 193 -3.73 -1.33 -22.73
C VAL A 193 -2.66 -2.41 -22.79
N PHE A 194 -1.96 -2.69 -21.68
CA PHE A 194 -0.89 -3.69 -21.68
C PHE A 194 -1.40 -5.13 -21.89
N ILE A 195 -2.59 -5.48 -21.37
CA ILE A 195 -3.23 -6.78 -21.66
C ILE A 195 -3.58 -6.89 -23.15
N GLY A 196 -4.11 -5.82 -23.76
CA GLY A 196 -4.41 -5.77 -25.19
C GLY A 196 -3.15 -5.90 -26.05
N ILE A 197 -2.06 -5.22 -25.69
CA ILE A 197 -0.76 -5.32 -26.38
C ILE A 197 -0.17 -6.73 -26.26
N ALA A 198 -0.21 -7.34 -25.07
CA ALA A 198 0.25 -8.72 -24.86
C ALA A 198 -0.54 -9.72 -25.73
N THR A 199 -1.85 -9.55 -25.78
CA THR A 199 -2.74 -10.36 -26.63
C THR A 199 -2.38 -10.19 -28.11
N PHE A 200 -2.24 -8.95 -28.57
CA PHE A 200 -1.82 -8.64 -29.94
C PHE A 200 -0.48 -9.31 -30.29
N ALA A 201 0.51 -9.24 -29.40
CA ALA A 201 1.83 -9.81 -29.59
C ALA A 201 1.79 -11.33 -29.80
N ILE A 202 1.01 -12.05 -28.97
CA ILE A 202 0.88 -13.52 -29.10
C ILE A 202 0.11 -13.92 -30.36
N ILE A 203 -0.99 -13.24 -30.69
CA ILE A 203 -1.75 -13.54 -31.92
C ILE A 203 -0.90 -13.30 -33.16
N LYS A 204 -0.03 -12.28 -33.14
CA LYS A 204 0.94 -12.04 -34.20
C LYS A 204 2.04 -13.11 -34.24
N TYR A 205 2.54 -13.53 -33.08
CA TYR A 205 3.54 -14.59 -32.94
C TYR A 205 3.03 -15.93 -33.48
N LEU A 206 1.78 -16.30 -33.17
CA LEU A 206 1.11 -17.50 -33.67
C LEU A 206 0.66 -17.40 -35.15
N LYS A 207 0.91 -16.26 -35.81
CA LYS A 207 0.61 -16.01 -37.22
C LYS A 207 -0.84 -16.32 -37.58
N TYR A 208 -1.79 -15.82 -36.79
CA TYR A 208 -3.21 -15.90 -37.14
C TYR A 208 -3.47 -15.20 -38.47
N ALA A 209 -4.28 -15.82 -39.32
CA ALA A 209 -4.60 -15.27 -40.63
C ALA A 209 -5.44 -13.98 -40.48
N PRO A 210 -5.11 -12.91 -41.21
CA PRO A 210 -5.96 -11.73 -41.26
C PRO A 210 -7.34 -12.11 -41.78
N LYS A 211 -8.39 -11.48 -41.24
CA LYS A 211 -9.74 -11.66 -41.76
C LYS A 211 -9.79 -11.24 -43.23
N LYS A 212 -10.13 -12.18 -44.12
CA LYS A 212 -10.35 -11.89 -45.54
C LYS A 212 -11.54 -10.94 -45.65
N GLN A 213 -11.33 -9.81 -46.31
CA GLN A 213 -12.41 -8.91 -46.71
C GLN A 213 -12.76 -9.18 -48.17
N VAL A 214 -14.00 -8.89 -48.54
CA VAL A 214 -14.53 -9.16 -49.88
C VAL A 214 -13.84 -8.30 -50.95
N ASP A 215 -13.31 -7.13 -50.57
CA ASP A 215 -12.69 -6.15 -51.47
C ASP A 215 -11.25 -5.83 -51.04
N GLU A 216 -10.29 -5.89 -51.98
CA GLU A 216 -8.87 -5.61 -51.72
C GLU A 216 -8.62 -4.17 -51.25
N ARG A 217 -9.42 -3.21 -51.73
CA ARG A 217 -9.32 -1.81 -51.29
C ARG A 217 -9.74 -1.65 -49.83
N GLN A 218 -10.80 -2.34 -49.44
CA GLN A 218 -11.26 -2.36 -48.05
C GLN A 218 -10.23 -3.06 -47.15
N GLN A 219 -9.64 -4.16 -47.62
CA GLN A 219 -8.60 -4.88 -46.89
C GLN A 219 -7.36 -4.01 -46.63
N LYS A 220 -6.87 -3.28 -47.64
CA LYS A 220 -5.74 -2.35 -47.46
C LYS A 220 -6.09 -1.21 -46.49
N ARG A 221 -7.30 -0.64 -46.59
CA ARG A 221 -7.77 0.40 -45.65
C ARG A 221 -7.86 -0.10 -44.21
N VAL A 222 -8.48 -1.26 -43.99
CA VAL A 222 -8.61 -1.83 -42.65
C VAL A 222 -7.25 -2.20 -42.06
N LYS A 223 -6.35 -2.76 -42.87
CA LYS A 223 -4.97 -3.03 -42.43
C LYS A 223 -4.24 -1.74 -42.03
N MET A 224 -4.40 -0.66 -42.80
CA MET A 224 -3.81 0.64 -42.49
C MET A 224 -4.39 1.24 -41.20
N ILE A 225 -5.71 1.29 -41.08
CA ILE A 225 -6.41 1.82 -39.90
C ILE A 225 -6.01 1.06 -38.63
N ILE A 226 -6.04 -0.28 -38.68
CA ILE A 226 -5.68 -1.10 -37.52
C ILE A 226 -4.20 -0.95 -37.18
N SER A 227 -3.30 -0.89 -38.17
CA SER A 227 -1.88 -0.64 -37.91
C SER A 227 -1.66 0.74 -37.27
N MET A 228 -2.35 1.78 -37.75
CA MET A 228 -2.32 3.11 -37.13
C MET A 228 -2.85 3.08 -35.69
N LEU A 229 -3.96 2.40 -35.43
CA LEU A 229 -4.50 2.23 -34.08
C LEU A 229 -3.53 1.49 -33.15
N THR A 230 -2.87 0.44 -33.64
CA THR A 230 -1.85 -0.29 -32.89
C THR A 230 -0.65 0.61 -32.54
N PHE A 231 -0.15 1.40 -33.49
CA PHE A 231 0.91 2.38 -33.21
C PHE A 231 0.47 3.47 -32.24
N ALA A 232 -0.75 3.98 -32.41
CA ALA A 232 -1.35 4.98 -31.51
C ALA A 232 -1.56 4.43 -30.09
N MET A 233 -1.66 3.11 -29.91
CA MET A 233 -1.73 2.45 -28.61
C MET A 233 -0.34 2.20 -28.01
N LEU A 234 0.64 1.77 -28.83
CA LEU A 234 2.01 1.47 -28.40
C LEU A 234 2.81 2.71 -27.99
N LEU A 235 2.66 3.83 -28.70
CA LEU A 235 3.45 5.04 -28.44
C LEU A 235 3.16 5.64 -27.05
N PRO A 236 1.89 5.89 -26.66
CA PRO A 236 1.57 6.35 -25.31
C PRO A 236 1.95 5.31 -24.27
N ALA A 237 1.63 4.02 -24.49
CA ALA A 237 1.97 2.97 -23.52
C ALA A 237 3.48 2.94 -23.20
N SER A 238 4.33 3.08 -24.22
CA SER A 238 5.78 3.13 -24.06
C SER A 238 6.23 4.39 -23.28
N TYR A 239 5.63 5.54 -23.58
CA TYR A 239 5.87 6.78 -22.85
C TYR A 239 5.44 6.67 -21.37
N LEU A 240 4.27 6.10 -21.08
CA LEU A 240 3.77 5.93 -19.72
C LEU A 240 4.65 4.96 -18.92
N ALA A 241 5.07 3.84 -19.52
CA ALA A 241 6.01 2.91 -18.90
C ALA A 241 7.34 3.58 -18.57
N TYR A 242 7.87 4.39 -19.50
CA TYR A 242 9.09 5.16 -19.26
C TYR A 242 8.91 6.22 -18.17
N SER A 243 7.77 6.90 -18.13
CA SER A 243 7.45 7.88 -17.09
C SER A 243 7.38 7.24 -15.70
N LEU A 244 6.68 6.12 -15.57
CA LEU A 244 6.58 5.36 -14.32
C LEU A 244 7.93 4.80 -13.88
N TYR A 245 8.73 4.31 -14.83
CA TYR A 245 10.10 3.88 -14.54
C TYR A 245 10.95 5.03 -14.00
N ARG A 246 10.90 6.22 -14.62
CA ARG A 246 11.62 7.41 -14.13
C ARG A 246 11.13 7.88 -12.77
N GLU A 247 9.82 7.80 -12.50
CA GLU A 247 9.27 8.13 -11.19
C GLU A 247 9.79 7.18 -10.11
N GLN A 248 9.84 5.87 -10.39
CA GLN A 248 10.38 4.87 -9.45
C GLN A 248 11.88 5.09 -9.19
N GLN A 249 12.66 5.37 -10.23
CA GLN A 249 14.08 5.71 -10.07
C GLN A 249 14.26 7.01 -9.27
N PHE A 250 13.42 8.01 -9.50
CA PHE A 250 13.42 9.24 -8.71
C PHE A 250 13.15 8.96 -7.23
N LYS A 251 12.08 8.23 -6.89
CA LYS A 251 11.76 7.88 -5.49
C LYS A 251 12.88 7.09 -4.82
N LYS A 252 13.45 6.10 -5.52
CA LYS A 252 14.60 5.34 -5.02
C LYS A 252 15.81 6.23 -4.75
N THR A 253 16.13 7.12 -5.69
CA THR A 253 17.28 8.02 -5.56
C THR A 253 17.05 9.06 -4.45
N VAL A 254 15.83 9.55 -4.28
CA VAL A 254 15.45 10.42 -3.15
C VAL A 254 15.65 9.72 -1.82
N ASN A 255 15.17 8.48 -1.68
CA ASN A 255 15.32 7.73 -0.42
C ASN A 255 16.81 7.47 -0.14
N ASN A 256 17.58 7.02 -1.14
CA ASN A 256 19.03 6.86 -0.98
C ASN A 256 19.74 8.17 -0.62
N PHE A 257 19.33 9.29 -1.21
CA PHE A 257 19.87 10.61 -0.86
C PHE A 257 19.53 10.98 0.58
N ILE A 258 18.30 10.73 1.02
CA ILE A 258 17.87 10.99 2.38
C ILE A 258 18.65 10.14 3.38
N ASP A 259 18.81 8.85 3.08
CA ASP A 259 19.53 7.94 3.96
C ASP A 259 21.01 8.35 4.09
N ASN A 260 21.69 8.57 2.96
CA ASN A 260 23.12 8.91 2.95
C ASN A 260 23.44 10.31 3.51
N GLU A 261 22.62 11.33 3.23
CA GLU A 261 22.90 12.72 3.64
C GLU A 261 22.30 13.09 5.00
N PHE A 262 21.24 12.39 5.43
CA PHE A 262 20.52 12.72 6.67
C PHE A 262 20.53 11.58 7.68
N THR A 263 19.95 10.42 7.35
CA THR A 263 19.73 9.32 8.31
C THR A 263 21.06 8.80 8.87
N ASP A 264 22.04 8.54 8.01
CA ASP A 264 23.38 8.05 8.38
C ASP A 264 24.19 9.07 9.19
N ARG A 265 23.84 10.35 9.08
CA ARG A 265 24.45 11.45 9.85
C ARG A 265 23.70 11.76 11.16
N GLY A 266 22.68 10.96 11.50
CA GLY A 266 21.88 11.11 12.72
C GLY A 266 20.79 12.16 12.64
N TYR A 267 20.45 12.66 11.44
CA TYR A 267 19.34 13.60 11.24
C TYR A 267 18.04 12.85 10.96
N THR A 268 17.16 12.74 11.97
CA THR A 268 15.85 12.10 11.80
C THR A 268 14.90 12.97 10.97
N VAL A 269 14.49 12.45 9.81
CA VAL A 269 13.41 12.99 8.97
C VAL A 269 12.07 12.57 9.55
N VAL A 270 11.18 13.54 9.78
CA VAL A 270 9.85 13.31 10.38
C VAL A 270 8.72 13.56 9.37
N TYR A 271 9.03 14.18 8.25
CA TYR A 271 8.09 14.38 7.16
C TYR A 271 8.82 14.29 5.82
N GLN A 272 8.26 13.51 4.91
CA GLN A 272 8.74 13.39 3.54
C GLN A 272 7.57 13.50 2.56
N LYS A 273 7.64 14.49 1.68
CA LYS A 273 6.71 14.60 0.54
C LYS A 273 7.48 14.82 -0.76
N THR A 274 7.22 13.93 -1.72
CA THR A 274 7.80 13.99 -3.06
C THR A 274 6.74 14.38 -4.08
N SER A 275 7.04 15.37 -4.92
CA SER A 275 6.18 15.79 -6.03
C SER A 275 6.93 15.64 -7.36
N PHE A 276 6.72 14.52 -8.04
CA PHE A 276 7.37 14.23 -9.33
C PHE A 276 6.71 14.96 -10.51
N ASN A 277 5.39 15.17 -10.47
CA ASN A 277 4.61 15.73 -11.57
C ASN A 277 4.61 17.27 -11.61
N THR A 278 5.32 17.95 -10.71
CA THR A 278 5.44 19.42 -10.72
C THR A 278 6.66 19.86 -11.52
N ALA A 279 6.59 21.01 -12.19
CA ALA A 279 7.72 21.68 -12.81
C ALA A 279 8.04 22.98 -12.03
N PRO A 280 9.14 23.07 -11.26
CA PRO A 280 10.13 22.03 -10.98
C PRO A 280 9.61 20.92 -10.05
N LYS A 281 10.26 19.76 -10.06
CA LYS A 281 9.97 18.66 -9.11
C LYS A 281 10.24 19.16 -7.69
N ARG A 282 9.55 18.65 -6.67
CA ARG A 282 9.75 19.10 -5.28
C ARG A 282 10.05 17.95 -4.33
N LEU A 283 11.04 18.16 -3.47
CA LEU A 283 11.34 17.32 -2.33
C LEU A 283 11.14 18.17 -1.07
N GLU A 284 10.08 17.88 -0.33
CA GLU A 284 9.76 18.56 0.93
C GLU A 284 10.14 17.68 2.11
N LEU A 285 11.01 18.19 2.98
CA LEU A 285 11.51 17.50 4.16
C LEU A 285 11.25 18.32 5.42
N ALA A 286 10.94 17.66 6.53
CA ALA A 286 11.00 18.25 7.87
C ALA A 286 11.80 17.34 8.81
N PHE A 287 12.59 17.94 9.68
CA PHE A 287 13.50 17.24 10.61
C PHE A 287 13.05 17.44 12.06
N LEU A 288 13.46 16.56 12.99
CA LEU A 288 13.09 16.63 14.41
C LEU A 288 13.90 17.65 15.22
N THR A 289 15.17 17.83 14.89
CA THR A 289 16.09 18.59 15.77
C THR A 289 17.01 19.52 14.99
N LYS A 290 17.48 19.10 13.81
CA LYS A 290 18.41 19.88 12.98
C LYS A 290 17.69 21.00 12.22
N ARG A 291 18.22 22.21 12.32
CA ARG A 291 17.93 23.34 11.42
C ARG A 291 19.07 23.48 10.43
N PHE A 292 18.73 23.82 9.19
CA PHE A 292 19.70 23.99 8.12
C PHE A 292 19.79 25.48 7.75
N GLU A 293 21.00 26.01 7.70
CA GLU A 293 21.23 27.36 7.20
C GLU A 293 21.01 27.44 5.68
N LYS A 294 20.76 28.65 5.15
CA LYS A 294 20.56 28.84 3.71
C LYS A 294 21.74 28.30 2.87
N ASN A 295 22.97 28.44 3.38
CA ASN A 295 24.16 27.93 2.71
C ASN A 295 24.22 26.38 2.69
N GLU A 296 23.88 25.72 3.81
CA GLU A 296 23.77 24.26 3.86
C GLU A 296 22.71 23.74 2.87
N ILE A 297 21.55 24.41 2.78
CA ILE A 297 20.49 24.06 1.82
C ILE A 297 20.98 24.21 0.37
N SER A 298 21.70 25.28 0.06
CA SER A 298 22.29 25.50 -1.27
C SER A 298 23.31 24.41 -1.63
N GLN A 299 24.17 23.99 -0.70
CA GLN A 299 25.11 22.90 -0.92
C GLN A 299 24.40 21.55 -1.11
N LEU A 300 23.36 21.27 -0.31
CA LEU A 300 22.54 20.06 -0.48
C LEU A 300 21.81 20.07 -1.82
N GLN A 301 21.30 21.23 -2.26
CA GLN A 301 20.68 21.41 -3.56
C GLN A 301 21.68 21.12 -4.69
N GLU A 302 22.91 21.60 -4.60
CA GLU A 302 23.97 21.33 -5.58
C GLU A 302 24.34 19.84 -5.65
N ARG A 303 24.51 19.18 -4.49
CA ARG A 303 24.72 17.71 -4.44
C ARG A 303 23.55 16.92 -5.00
N MET A 304 22.33 17.40 -4.76
CA MET A 304 21.13 16.80 -5.33
C MET A 304 21.10 16.98 -6.85
N ASP A 305 21.45 18.16 -7.38
CA ASP A 305 21.49 18.43 -8.81
C ASP A 305 22.60 17.68 -9.56
N ASN A 306 23.66 17.23 -8.87
CA ASN A 306 24.70 16.34 -9.41
C ASN A 306 24.19 14.92 -9.71
N ASN A 307 23.02 14.53 -9.20
CA ASN A 307 22.40 13.23 -9.51
C ASN A 307 21.48 13.34 -10.73
N GLU A 308 21.70 12.48 -11.73
CA GLU A 308 20.93 12.47 -12.99
C GLU A 308 19.41 12.42 -12.78
N TYR A 309 18.95 11.62 -11.82
CA TYR A 309 17.52 11.45 -11.54
C TYR A 309 16.90 12.57 -10.68
N LEU A 310 17.72 13.28 -9.89
CA LEU A 310 17.26 14.34 -8.99
C LEU A 310 17.42 15.75 -9.58
N LYS A 311 18.15 15.89 -10.69
CA LYS A 311 18.36 17.17 -11.39
C LYS A 311 17.04 17.92 -11.64
N GLY A 312 17.00 19.19 -11.28
CA GLY A 312 15.81 20.05 -11.44
C GLY A 312 14.73 19.82 -10.39
N THR A 313 15.08 19.15 -9.29
CA THR A 313 14.23 19.03 -8.09
C THR A 313 14.56 20.15 -7.14
N ARG A 314 13.56 20.86 -6.63
CA ARG A 314 13.74 21.87 -5.58
C ARG A 314 13.63 21.21 -4.21
N LEU A 315 14.70 21.32 -3.42
CA LEU A 315 14.71 20.94 -2.02
C LEU A 315 14.03 22.04 -1.18
N ILE A 316 13.02 21.66 -0.40
CA ILE A 316 12.28 22.55 0.49
C ILE A 316 12.34 21.94 1.88
N ILE A 317 13.09 22.57 2.79
CA ILE A 317 13.16 22.15 4.19
C ILE A 317 12.19 23.00 5.01
N ARG A 318 11.14 22.38 5.54
CA ARG A 318 10.18 23.03 6.44
C ARG A 318 10.75 23.08 7.84
N GLN A 319 11.09 24.28 8.32
CA GLN A 319 11.78 24.49 9.61
C GLN A 319 10.94 25.23 10.66
N ASP A 320 9.79 25.79 10.29
CA ASP A 320 8.89 26.50 11.21
C ASP A 320 8.21 25.51 12.18
N SER A 321 8.08 25.88 13.46
CA SER A 321 7.43 25.07 14.50
C SER A 321 5.98 24.74 14.15
N THR A 322 5.24 25.68 13.56
CA THR A 322 3.84 25.49 13.15
C THR A 322 3.75 24.51 11.99
N ASP A 323 4.64 24.62 11.01
CA ASP A 323 4.71 23.72 9.87
C ASP A 323 5.15 22.31 10.25
N ARG A 324 6.09 22.16 11.20
CA ARG A 324 6.55 20.86 11.71
C ARG A 324 5.44 20.14 12.44
N PHE A 325 4.69 20.83 13.30
CA PHE A 325 3.55 20.25 14.02
C PHE A 325 2.41 19.86 13.07
N ASN A 326 2.10 20.70 12.07
CA ASN A 326 1.10 20.38 11.06
C ASN A 326 1.52 19.23 10.13
N ALA A 327 2.81 19.16 9.77
CA ALA A 327 3.37 18.06 9.00
C ALA A 327 3.39 16.74 9.80
N LEU A 328 3.79 16.79 11.09
CA LEU A 328 3.68 15.66 12.02
C LEU A 328 2.24 15.18 12.12
N LYS A 329 1.30 16.10 12.37
CA LYS A 329 -0.12 15.78 12.49
C LYS A 329 -0.63 15.12 11.22
N GLY A 330 -0.23 15.61 10.05
CA GLY A 330 -0.59 15.02 8.76
C GLY A 330 -0.04 13.61 8.55
N ASP A 331 1.25 13.39 8.81
CA ASP A 331 1.89 12.07 8.62
C ASP A 331 1.46 11.07 9.71
N ILE A 332 1.31 11.49 10.96
CA ILE A 332 0.79 10.68 12.06
C ILE A 332 -0.66 10.28 11.76
N LEU A 333 -1.52 11.22 11.34
CA LEU A 333 -2.91 10.88 10.95
C LEU A 333 -2.94 9.94 9.73
N LYS A 334 -1.98 10.04 8.81
CA LYS A 334 -1.87 9.18 7.63
C LYS A 334 -1.35 7.78 8.00
N GLN A 335 -0.36 7.68 8.88
CA GLN A 335 0.18 6.41 9.40
C GLN A 335 -0.80 5.70 10.33
N ILE A 336 -1.53 6.43 11.17
CA ILE A 336 -2.59 5.87 12.01
C ILE A 336 -3.66 5.22 11.13
N LYS A 337 -4.08 5.90 10.05
CA LYS A 337 -5.06 5.37 9.09
C LYS A 337 -4.57 4.17 8.27
N SER A 338 -3.27 4.09 7.93
CA SER A 338 -2.74 2.98 7.13
C SER A 338 -2.44 1.71 7.94
N THR A 339 -2.29 1.83 9.26
CA THR A 339 -1.70 0.79 10.13
C THR A 339 -2.75 0.09 11.01
N GLU A 340 -4.03 0.37 10.81
CA GLU A 340 -5.01 0.17 11.87
C GLU A 340 -5.39 -1.28 12.21
N ASN A 341 -5.13 -2.31 11.40
CA ASN A 341 -5.93 -3.53 11.56
C ASN A 341 -5.34 -4.84 12.12
N GLU A 342 -4.03 -5.05 12.34
CA GLU A 342 -3.61 -6.26 13.12
C GLU A 342 -2.34 -6.11 13.97
N VAL A 343 -1.34 -5.34 13.53
CA VAL A 343 -0.04 -5.26 14.25
C VAL A 343 -0.09 -4.26 15.42
N SER A 344 -0.82 -3.15 15.28
CA SER A 344 -0.81 -2.02 16.22
C SER A 344 -1.45 -2.31 17.59
N GLN A 345 -2.45 -3.19 17.70
CA GLN A 345 -3.03 -3.51 19.01
C GLN A 345 -2.00 -4.17 19.95
N LYS A 346 -1.09 -4.98 19.42
CA LYS A 346 -0.03 -5.61 20.20
C LYS A 346 1.00 -4.59 20.63
N ASP A 347 1.43 -3.69 19.73
CA ASP A 347 2.41 -2.66 20.05
C ASP A 347 1.86 -1.61 21.04
N LEU A 348 0.61 -1.19 20.87
CA LEU A 348 -0.07 -0.32 21.85
C LEU A 348 -0.23 -1.01 23.20
N ARG A 349 -0.52 -2.32 23.21
CA ARG A 349 -0.59 -3.08 24.45
C ARG A 349 0.79 -3.22 25.10
N ILE A 350 1.85 -3.42 24.31
CA ILE A 350 3.24 -3.47 24.80
C ILE A 350 3.60 -2.13 25.43
N VAL A 351 3.38 -1.00 24.75
CA VAL A 351 3.69 0.34 25.30
C VAL A 351 2.85 0.62 26.56
N GLN A 352 1.59 0.20 26.60
CA GLN A 352 0.76 0.34 27.80
C GLN A 352 1.25 -0.53 28.96
N LEU A 353 1.67 -1.77 28.68
CA LEU A 353 2.25 -2.68 29.66
C LEU A 353 3.62 -2.20 30.15
N GLU A 354 4.48 -1.69 29.26
CA GLU A 354 5.77 -1.09 29.61
C GLU A 354 5.57 0.14 30.50
N LYS A 355 4.56 0.98 30.21
CA LYS A 355 4.20 2.12 31.06
C LYS A 355 3.71 1.68 32.43
N GLN A 356 2.91 0.61 32.51
CA GLN A 356 2.45 0.02 33.78
C GLN A 356 3.61 -0.60 34.58
N ILE A 357 4.55 -1.28 33.91
CA ILE A 357 5.74 -1.85 34.55
C ILE A 357 6.63 -0.72 35.07
N ALA A 358 6.93 0.29 34.24
CA ALA A 358 7.76 1.42 34.62
C ALA A 358 7.19 2.23 35.79
N ALA A 359 5.85 2.35 35.88
CA ALA A 359 5.18 2.98 37.01
C ALA A 359 5.30 2.19 38.32
N ASN A 360 5.49 0.87 38.25
CA ASN A 360 5.50 -0.04 39.41
C ASN A 360 6.90 -0.56 39.79
N THR A 361 7.94 -0.26 39.00
CA THR A 361 9.32 -0.67 39.25
C THR A 361 10.17 0.50 39.78
N PHE A 362 10.73 0.33 40.97
CA PHE A 362 11.69 1.27 41.56
C PHE A 362 13.14 0.77 41.40
N ASP A 363 14.08 1.66 41.11
CA ASP A 363 15.52 1.32 41.06
C ASP A 363 16.11 1.17 42.47
N ASN A 364 15.87 0.01 43.07
CA ASN A 364 16.28 -0.32 44.43
C ASN A 364 17.80 -0.19 44.66
N LYS A 365 18.63 -0.37 43.61
CA LYS A 365 20.09 -0.24 43.74
C LYS A 365 20.51 1.22 43.91
N LYS A 366 19.88 2.13 43.17
CA LYS A 366 20.11 3.57 43.31
C LYS A 366 19.62 4.07 44.66
N PHE A 367 18.40 3.68 45.07
CA PHE A 367 17.85 4.05 46.37
C PHE A 367 18.70 3.53 47.54
N LEU A 368 19.24 2.32 47.46
CA LEU A 368 20.13 1.79 48.50
C LEU A 368 21.41 2.62 48.67
N LYS A 369 22.00 3.12 47.57
CA LYS A 369 23.20 3.98 47.64
C LYS A 369 22.89 5.32 48.32
N GLU A 370 21.77 5.94 47.98
CA GLU A 370 21.31 7.20 48.59
C GLU A 370 20.96 6.99 50.07
N ALA A 371 20.20 5.94 50.39
CA ALA A 371 19.80 5.60 51.75
C ALA A 371 21.01 5.30 52.65
N LYS A 372 22.03 4.58 52.16
CA LYS A 372 23.28 4.34 52.92
C LYS A 372 24.04 5.61 53.25
N SER A 373 23.96 6.63 52.41
CA SER A 373 24.62 7.93 52.67
C SER A 373 23.93 8.71 53.80
N LEU A 374 22.61 8.57 53.93
CA LEU A 374 21.81 9.29 54.93
C LEU A 374 21.60 8.46 56.22
N PHE A 375 21.60 7.15 56.09
CA PHE A 375 21.33 6.17 57.14
C PHE A 375 22.35 5.01 57.05
N PRO A 376 23.55 5.16 57.61
CA PRO A 376 24.64 4.19 57.49
C PRO A 376 24.32 2.80 58.04
N LYS A 377 23.32 2.69 58.92
CA LYS A 377 22.85 1.45 59.54
C LYS A 377 21.99 0.57 58.60
N ILE A 378 21.64 1.03 57.40
CA ILE A 378 20.83 0.26 56.44
C ILE A 378 21.73 -0.64 55.58
N LYS A 379 21.53 -1.97 55.67
CA LYS A 379 22.29 -2.98 54.91
C LYS A 379 21.66 -3.25 53.54
N SER A 380 20.34 -3.45 53.50
CA SER A 380 19.56 -3.71 52.29
C SER A 380 18.26 -2.88 52.30
N PHE A 381 17.73 -2.58 51.11
CA PHE A 381 16.61 -1.65 50.91
C PHE A 381 15.84 -2.05 49.64
N SER A 382 14.51 -2.05 49.70
CA SER A 382 13.61 -2.31 48.56
C SER A 382 12.35 -1.47 48.69
N VAL A 383 11.89 -0.92 47.56
CA VAL A 383 10.62 -0.19 47.45
C VAL A 383 9.69 -0.96 46.52
N SER A 384 8.43 -1.11 46.91
CA SER A 384 7.39 -1.69 46.07
C SER A 384 6.05 -0.98 46.28
N HIS A 385 5.28 -0.87 45.22
CA HIS A 385 3.89 -0.43 45.29
C HIS A 385 2.98 -1.65 45.46
N HIS A 386 2.06 -1.61 46.42
CA HIS A 386 1.14 -2.69 46.74
C HIS A 386 -0.30 -2.19 46.69
N ASP A 387 -1.14 -2.88 45.94
CA ASP A 387 -2.57 -2.67 45.92
C ASP A 387 -3.21 -3.50 47.04
N LEU A 388 -3.68 -2.84 48.11
CA LEU A 388 -4.38 -3.48 49.22
C LEU A 388 -5.88 -3.42 48.98
N ALA A 389 -6.50 -4.60 48.86
CA ALA A 389 -7.96 -4.72 48.83
C ALA A 389 -8.51 -4.48 50.25
N THR A 390 -9.37 -3.48 50.40
CA THR A 390 -10.08 -3.20 51.66
C THR A 390 -11.54 -3.66 51.56
N GLY A 391 -12.18 -3.99 52.69
CA GLY A 391 -13.52 -4.63 52.75
C GLY A 391 -14.71 -3.82 52.20
N LYS A 392 -14.49 -2.74 51.44
CA LYS A 392 -15.52 -1.90 50.79
C LYS A 392 -15.21 -1.68 49.30
N ASP A 393 -14.90 -2.75 48.55
CA ASP A 393 -14.60 -2.71 47.10
C ASP A 393 -13.57 -1.64 46.67
N SER A 394 -12.75 -1.18 47.61
CA SER A 394 -11.80 -0.09 47.40
C SER A 394 -10.40 -0.66 47.46
N ILE A 395 -9.66 -0.49 46.35
CA ILE A 395 -8.23 -0.79 46.28
C ILE A 395 -7.48 0.47 46.72
N VAL A 396 -6.65 0.34 47.75
CA VAL A 396 -5.78 1.42 48.23
C VAL A 396 -4.34 1.08 47.88
N GLY A 397 -3.69 1.92 47.07
CA GLY A 397 -2.28 1.79 46.74
C GLY A 397 -1.41 2.23 47.92
N VAL A 398 -0.57 1.34 48.43
CA VAL A 398 0.38 1.60 49.52
C VAL A 398 1.79 1.39 49.01
N THR A 399 2.66 2.37 49.24
CA THR A 399 4.09 2.23 48.93
C THR A 399 4.79 1.67 50.15
N ALA A 400 5.22 0.41 50.06
CA ALA A 400 5.91 -0.30 51.12
C ALA A 400 7.42 -0.26 50.88
N VAL A 401 8.17 -0.01 51.95
CA VAL A 401 9.62 0.02 51.94
C VAL A 401 10.16 -0.99 52.92
N LEU A 402 10.90 -1.97 52.42
CA LEU A 402 11.56 -3.00 53.21
C LEU A 402 13.03 -2.63 53.43
N TYR A 403 13.49 -2.62 54.68
CA TYR A 403 14.89 -2.39 55.02
C TYR A 403 15.41 -3.43 56.02
N GLU A 404 16.72 -3.67 55.99
CA GLU A 404 17.43 -4.59 56.89
C GLU A 404 18.57 -3.84 57.59
N THR A 405 18.72 -4.07 58.90
CA THR A 405 19.85 -3.57 59.69
C THR A 405 20.85 -4.70 59.97
N PRO A 406 22.16 -4.42 60.04
CA PRO A 406 23.18 -5.44 60.30
C PRO A 406 23.19 -5.95 61.74
N THR A 407 22.57 -5.24 62.69
CA THR A 407 22.44 -5.63 64.10
C THR A 407 20.97 -5.97 64.45
N PRO A 408 20.71 -6.75 65.51
CA PRO A 408 19.35 -7.03 66.00
C PRO A 408 18.60 -5.78 66.47
N GLU A 409 19.33 -4.69 66.73
CA GLU A 409 18.78 -3.39 67.08
C GLU A 409 18.12 -2.71 65.86
N ASP A 410 16.95 -2.13 66.11
CA ASP A 410 16.17 -1.40 65.12
C ASP A 410 16.65 0.06 65.03
N LEU A 411 16.22 0.78 63.99
CA LEU A 411 16.38 2.24 63.92
C LEU A 411 15.63 2.90 65.08
N SER A 412 16.17 3.99 65.63
CA SER A 412 15.46 4.79 66.64
C SER A 412 14.17 5.38 66.08
N ASP A 413 13.20 5.73 66.93
CA ASP A 413 11.93 6.30 66.47
C ASP A 413 12.12 7.65 65.73
N GLU A 414 13.17 8.40 66.08
CA GLU A 414 13.60 9.61 65.36
C GLU A 414 14.17 9.28 63.96
N GLU A 415 15.03 8.26 63.85
CA GLU A 415 15.60 7.80 62.57
C GLU A 415 14.49 7.27 61.63
N LYS A 416 13.50 6.54 62.17
CA LYS A 416 12.34 6.04 61.42
C LYS A 416 11.47 7.18 60.89
N THR A 417 11.22 8.20 61.71
CA THR A 417 10.42 9.37 61.30
C THR A 417 11.13 10.15 60.20
N ARG A 418 12.44 10.35 60.33
CA ARG A 418 13.26 11.01 59.31
C ARG A 418 13.33 10.22 57.99
N LEU A 419 13.43 8.89 58.07
CA LEU A 419 13.41 8.02 56.90
C LEU A 419 12.06 8.10 56.17
N LYS A 420 10.93 8.10 56.90
CA LYS A 420 9.59 8.25 56.31
C LYS A 420 9.42 9.60 55.60
N SER A 421 9.81 10.70 56.23
CA SER A 421 9.72 12.04 55.62
C SER A 421 10.55 12.14 54.34
N TRP A 422 11.77 11.62 54.36
CA TRP A 422 12.64 11.59 53.18
C TRP A 422 12.04 10.74 52.05
N LEU A 423 11.47 9.57 52.36
CA LEU A 423 10.85 8.71 51.36
C LEU A 423 9.58 9.31 50.76
N ASN A 424 8.76 9.99 51.56
CA ASN A 424 7.57 10.70 51.08
C ASN A 424 7.94 11.79 50.05
N GLU A 425 8.99 12.59 50.32
CA GLU A 425 9.46 13.62 49.39
C GLU A 425 10.13 13.03 48.14
N ARG A 426 10.97 11.99 48.31
CA ARG A 426 11.75 11.42 47.21
C ARG A 426 10.92 10.59 46.24
N LEU A 427 9.90 9.89 46.75
CA LEU A 427 9.00 9.06 45.95
C LEU A 427 7.73 9.80 45.52
N SER A 428 7.56 11.07 45.95
CA SER A 428 6.37 11.89 45.68
C SER A 428 5.06 11.20 46.09
N VAL A 429 5.06 10.52 47.23
CA VAL A 429 3.88 9.82 47.78
C VAL A 429 3.50 10.38 49.14
N SER A 430 2.20 10.37 49.44
CA SER A 430 1.63 10.98 50.64
C SER A 430 1.78 10.11 51.91
N ASN A 431 2.01 8.80 51.78
CA ASN A 431 2.21 7.91 52.93
C ASN A 431 3.03 6.65 52.57
N VAL A 432 4.29 6.60 52.98
CA VAL A 432 5.15 5.42 52.91
C VAL A 432 5.08 4.59 54.20
N GLU A 433 4.83 3.30 54.05
CA GLU A 433 4.94 2.33 55.14
C GLU A 433 6.33 1.67 55.11
N ILE A 434 7.06 1.74 56.22
CA ILE A 434 8.39 1.11 56.34
C ILE A 434 8.26 -0.19 57.15
N PHE A 435 8.84 -1.27 56.63
CA PHE A 435 8.85 -2.59 57.25
C PHE A 435 10.29 -3.05 57.44
N ARG A 436 10.60 -3.51 58.65
CA ARG A 436 11.89 -4.14 58.93
C ARG A 436 11.83 -5.61 58.49
N LYS A 437 12.75 -6.01 57.64
CA LYS A 437 13.02 -7.43 57.39
C LYS A 437 13.83 -7.97 58.57
N LYS A 438 13.21 -8.83 59.38
CA LYS A 438 13.84 -9.49 60.53
C LYS A 438 14.91 -10.47 60.10
#